data_AF-A0A7Y4QX94-F1
#
_entry.id   AF-A0A7Y4QX94-F1
#
_cell.length_a   1.000
_cell.length_b   1.000
_cell.length_c   1.000
_cell.angle_alpha   90.00
_cell.angle_beta   90.00
_cell.angle_gamma   90.00
#
_symmetry.space_group_name_H-M   'P 1'
#
loop_
_entity.id
_entity.type
_entity.pdbx_description
1 polymer ?
#
loop_
_entity_poly.entity_id
_entity_poly.type
_entity_poly.pdbx_seq_one_letter_code
_entity_poly.pdbx_strand_id
1 'polypeptide(L)'
;EEYGRQIHPRRKTDIINYSYAYLRFEQGNFNEALDWLSKIRVEEFSYHLDIRSLYIMTYYELGELETALSASHAFAKYLKENTMVSEEKKAGCENLCKFVIKLINYNNTNSKTDLSSLTVRLNKCKTVNSKIWLHAKVQSLDRSVKKAV
;
A
#
# COMPACT_ATOMS: atom_id res chain seq x y z
N GLU A 1 -35.17 13.06 -5.16
CA GLU A 1 -33.89 12.89 -5.86
C GLU A 1 -33.05 14.16 -5.67
N GLU A 2 -32.12 14.17 -4.72
CA GLU A 2 -31.24 15.34 -4.53
C GLU A 2 -29.82 14.94 -4.08
N TYR A 3 -29.30 13.81 -4.59
CA TYR A 3 -27.93 13.34 -4.32
C TYR A 3 -26.89 13.97 -5.27
N GLY A 4 -27.11 15.23 -5.66
CA GLY A 4 -26.27 15.98 -6.58
C GLY A 4 -25.60 17.21 -5.96
N ARG A 5 -25.46 17.26 -4.62
CA ARG A 5 -24.72 18.36 -3.97
C ARG A 5 -23.24 18.19 -4.26
N GLN A 6 -22.74 19.09 -5.10
CA GLN A 6 -21.35 19.26 -5.53
C GLN A 6 -20.34 18.68 -4.55
N ILE A 7 -19.47 17.78 -5.06
CA ILE A 7 -18.27 17.37 -4.34
C ILE A 7 -17.55 18.65 -3.92
N HIS A 8 -17.42 18.87 -2.61
CA HIS A 8 -16.76 20.05 -2.06
C HIS A 8 -15.45 20.29 -2.84
N PRO A 9 -15.14 21.51 -3.33
CA PRO A 9 -14.03 21.76 -4.25
C PRO A 9 -12.70 21.14 -3.80
N ARG A 10 -12.44 21.16 -2.48
CA ARG A 10 -11.28 20.51 -1.87
C ARG A 10 -11.22 18.99 -2.07
N ARG A 11 -12.36 18.30 -1.95
CA ARG A 11 -12.46 16.85 -2.21
C ARG A 11 -12.15 16.54 -3.67
N LYS A 12 -12.60 17.39 -4.60
CA LYS A 12 -12.26 17.25 -6.02
C LYS A 12 -10.75 17.34 -6.23
N THR A 13 -10.10 18.31 -5.59
CA THR A 13 -8.63 18.46 -5.64
C THR A 13 -7.91 17.25 -5.05
N ASP A 14 -8.33 16.75 -3.89
CA ASP A 14 -7.72 15.57 -3.27
C ASP A 14 -7.88 14.31 -4.13
N ILE A 15 -9.05 14.11 -4.76
CA ILE A 15 -9.30 13.01 -5.70
C ILE A 15 -8.37 13.13 -6.91
N ILE A 16 -8.26 14.33 -7.51
CA ILE A 16 -7.38 14.57 -8.66
C ILE A 16 -5.92 14.29 -8.29
N ASN A 17 -5.47 14.79 -7.14
CA ASN A 17 -4.11 14.56 -6.65
C ASN A 17 -3.85 13.07 -6.41
N TYR A 18 -4.80 12.35 -5.82
CA TYR A 18 -4.69 10.90 -5.66
C TYR A 18 -4.63 10.16 -7.00
N SER A 19 -5.47 10.54 -7.97
CA SER A 19 -5.45 9.95 -9.31
C SER A 19 -4.10 10.16 -10.00
N TYR A 20 -3.52 11.37 -9.91
CA TYR A 20 -2.19 11.63 -10.44
C TYR A 20 -1.11 10.85 -9.71
N ALA A 21 -1.17 10.77 -8.38
CA ALA A 21 -0.24 9.96 -7.60
C ALA A 21 -0.29 8.48 -8.03
N TYR A 22 -1.48 7.92 -8.16
CA TYR A 22 -1.67 6.54 -8.58
C TYR A 22 -1.17 6.30 -10.02
N LEU A 23 -1.47 7.22 -10.94
CA LEU A 23 -0.97 7.15 -12.31
C LEU A 23 0.57 7.17 -12.36
N ARG A 24 1.21 8.08 -11.60
CA ARG A 24 2.67 8.16 -11.52
C ARG A 24 3.28 6.91 -10.91
N PHE A 25 2.63 6.34 -9.90
CA PHE A 25 3.04 5.09 -9.29
C PHE A 25 3.04 3.94 -10.30
N GLU A 26 1.96 3.76 -11.07
CA GLU A 26 1.86 2.72 -12.10
C GLU A 26 2.88 2.92 -13.24
N GLN A 27 3.27 4.17 -13.51
CA GLN A 27 4.33 4.51 -14.47
C GLN A 27 5.75 4.25 -13.95
N GLY A 28 5.92 3.90 -12.66
CA GLY A 28 7.23 3.76 -12.02
C GLY A 28 7.87 5.08 -11.57
N ASN A 29 7.15 6.20 -11.68
CA ASN A 29 7.63 7.53 -11.30
C ASN A 29 7.35 7.80 -9.81
N PHE A 30 8.00 7.04 -8.93
CA PHE A 30 7.66 7.01 -7.50
C PHE A 30 7.92 8.34 -6.77
N ASN A 31 8.94 9.11 -7.15
CA ASN A 31 9.18 10.44 -6.58
C ASN A 31 8.04 11.43 -6.93
N GLU A 32 7.56 11.41 -8.18
CA GLU A 32 6.40 12.23 -8.57
C GLU A 32 5.12 11.75 -7.89
N ALA A 33 4.95 10.42 -7.72
CA ALA A 33 3.83 9.88 -6.97
C ALA A 33 3.82 10.42 -5.54
N LEU A 34 4.97 10.46 -4.88
CA LEU A 34 5.13 11.01 -3.53
C LEU A 34 4.83 12.51 -3.46
N ASP A 35 5.29 13.29 -4.45
CA ASP A 35 4.98 14.72 -4.56
C ASP A 35 3.46 14.95 -4.64
N TRP A 36 2.76 14.20 -5.50
CA TRP A 36 1.30 14.28 -5.61
C TRP A 36 0.59 13.86 -4.32
N LEU A 37 1.05 12.79 -3.66
CA LEU A 37 0.51 12.35 -2.37
C LEU A 37 0.67 13.42 -1.29
N SER A 38 1.79 14.16 -1.26
CA SER A 38 2.07 15.19 -0.26
C SER A 38 1.11 16.39 -0.33
N LYS A 39 0.49 16.61 -1.50
CA LYS A 39 -0.47 17.70 -1.74
C LYS A 39 -1.87 17.37 -1.20
N ILE A 40 -2.13 16.11 -0.85
CA ILE A 40 -3.46 15.67 -0.41
C ILE A 40 -3.66 16.03 1.05
N ARG A 41 -4.73 16.78 1.35
CA ARG A 41 -5.09 17.19 2.72
C ARG A 41 -6.42 16.57 3.12
N VAL A 42 -6.44 15.24 3.18
CA VAL A 42 -7.67 14.49 3.47
C VAL A 42 -8.16 14.74 4.89
N GLU A 43 -9.46 15.00 4.99
CA GLU A 43 -10.20 15.11 6.25
C GLU A 43 -11.18 13.93 6.46
N GLU A 44 -11.41 13.10 5.43
CA GLU A 44 -12.43 12.03 5.44
C GLU A 44 -11.85 10.61 5.44
N PHE A 45 -12.43 9.76 6.27
CA PHE A 45 -11.84 8.51 6.75
C PHE A 45 -11.60 7.39 5.70
N SER A 46 -12.38 7.33 4.62
CA SER A 46 -12.25 6.25 3.62
C SER A 46 -11.07 6.44 2.66
N TYR A 47 -10.89 7.64 2.11
CA TYR A 47 -9.74 7.96 1.22
C TYR A 47 -8.40 7.83 1.95
N HIS A 48 -8.43 8.07 3.26
CA HIS A 48 -7.32 7.90 4.17
C HIS A 48 -6.70 6.49 4.15
N LEU A 49 -7.44 5.45 3.75
CA LEU A 49 -6.90 4.08 3.66
C LEU A 49 -6.12 3.86 2.37
N ASP A 50 -6.69 4.26 1.24
CA ASP A 50 -6.08 4.09 -0.08
C ASP A 50 -4.83 4.94 -0.24
N ILE A 51 -4.86 6.17 0.30
CA ILE A 51 -3.69 7.07 0.33
C ILE A 51 -2.57 6.49 1.19
N ARG A 52 -2.87 6.00 2.40
CA ARG A 52 -1.85 5.37 3.25
C ARG A 52 -1.27 4.12 2.61
N SER A 53 -2.10 3.32 1.96
CA SER A 53 -1.66 2.16 1.18
C SER A 53 -0.70 2.57 0.08
N LEU A 54 -1.02 3.63 -0.68
CA LEU A 54 -0.17 4.13 -1.76
C LEU A 54 1.14 4.74 -1.25
N TYR A 55 1.14 5.46 -0.12
CA TYR A 55 2.36 5.92 0.54
C TYR A 55 3.30 4.76 0.88
N ILE A 56 2.77 3.71 1.52
CA ILE A 56 3.56 2.53 1.91
C ILE A 56 4.19 1.86 0.68
N MET A 57 3.40 1.65 -0.37
CA MET A 57 3.91 1.07 -1.61
C MET A 57 4.96 1.98 -2.27
N THR A 58 4.74 3.29 -2.29
CA THR A 58 5.67 4.27 -2.88
C THR A 58 7.01 4.27 -2.14
N TYR A 59 7.01 4.31 -0.81
CA TYR A 59 8.25 4.22 -0.03
C TYR A 59 8.99 2.90 -0.25
N TYR A 60 8.26 1.80 -0.36
CA TYR A 60 8.88 0.51 -0.68
C TYR A 60 9.59 0.55 -2.04
N GLU A 61 8.94 1.10 -3.07
CA GLU A 61 9.51 1.18 -4.42
C GLU A 61 10.68 2.15 -4.54
N LEU A 62 10.71 3.20 -3.70
CA LEU A 62 11.86 4.11 -3.59
C LEU A 62 13.06 3.48 -2.88
N GLY A 63 12.91 2.29 -2.28
CA GLY A 63 13.95 1.67 -1.45
C GLY A 63 14.03 2.25 -0.03
N GLU A 64 13.10 3.14 0.33
CA GLU A 64 12.96 3.76 1.65
C GLU A 64 12.29 2.79 2.64
N LEU A 65 12.90 1.62 2.83
CA LEU A 65 12.29 0.48 3.51
C LEU A 65 11.99 0.74 4.99
N GLU A 66 12.82 1.51 5.69
CA GLU A 66 12.57 1.90 7.07
C GLU A 66 11.33 2.79 7.20
N THR A 67 11.17 3.75 6.29
CA THR A 67 9.98 4.60 6.21
C THR A 67 8.73 3.77 5.88
N ALA A 68 8.83 2.87 4.90
CA ALA A 68 7.72 1.97 4.54
C ALA A 68 7.32 1.06 5.70
N LEU A 69 8.29 0.55 6.46
CA LEU A 69 8.08 -0.30 7.63
C LEU A 69 7.38 0.47 8.75
N SER A 70 7.88 1.65 9.09
CA SER A 70 7.29 2.52 10.12
C SER A 70 5.85 2.92 9.75
N ALA A 71 5.63 3.33 8.50
CA ALA A 71 4.30 3.66 7.97
C ALA A 71 3.35 2.46 8.02
N SER A 72 3.83 1.24 7.71
CA SER A 72 3.03 0.01 7.78
C SER A 72 2.60 -0.31 9.22
N HIS A 73 3.48 -0.16 10.19
CA HIS A 73 3.14 -0.37 11.61
C HIS A 73 2.15 0.66 12.12
N ALA A 74 2.37 1.95 11.80
CA ALA A 74 1.45 3.02 12.17
C ALA A 74 0.07 2.80 11.55
N PHE A 75 0.02 2.40 10.28
CA PHE A 75 -1.24 2.15 9.58
C PHE A 75 -1.97 0.93 10.15
N ALA A 76 -1.27 -0.16 10.46
CA ALA A 76 -1.87 -1.32 11.12
C ALA A 76 -2.44 -1.00 12.51
N LYS A 77 -1.77 -0.14 13.28
CA LYS A 77 -2.29 0.34 14.58
C LYS A 77 -3.57 1.16 14.40
N TYR A 78 -3.53 2.14 13.48
CA TYR A 78 -4.68 2.97 13.16
C TYR A 78 -5.91 2.17 12.72
N LEU A 79 -5.71 1.15 11.87
CA LEU A 79 -6.78 0.26 11.43
C LEU A 79 -7.44 -0.44 12.61
N LYS A 80 -6.66 -0.99 13.56
CA LYS A 80 -7.19 -1.68 14.74
C LYS A 80 -8.08 -0.79 15.60
N GLU A 81 -7.63 0.44 15.84
CA GLU A 81 -8.31 1.42 16.69
C GLU A 81 -9.57 2.00 16.03
N ASN A 82 -9.70 1.88 14.71
CA ASN A 82 -10.81 2.48 14.00
C ASN A 82 -12.01 1.55 13.81
N THR A 83 -13.20 2.09 14.08
CA THR A 83 -14.51 1.44 13.99
C THR A 83 -15.40 1.98 12.87
N MET A 84 -14.97 3.00 12.13
CA MET A 84 -15.73 3.68 11.08
C MET A 84 -15.58 3.05 9.68
N VAL A 85 -14.73 2.03 9.53
CA VAL A 85 -14.55 1.29 8.26
C VAL A 85 -15.08 -0.12 8.39
N SER A 86 -15.64 -0.65 7.30
CA SER A 86 -16.09 -2.04 7.24
C SER A 86 -14.93 -3.00 7.53
N GLU A 87 -15.24 -4.07 8.27
CA GLU A 87 -14.26 -5.11 8.62
C GLU A 87 -13.54 -5.70 7.40
N GLU A 88 -14.24 -5.79 6.25
CA GLU A 88 -13.64 -6.24 5.00
C GLU A 88 -12.52 -5.30 4.50
N LYS A 89 -12.79 -3.99 4.43
CA LYS A 89 -11.80 -3.00 3.99
C LYS A 89 -10.62 -2.91 4.97
N LYS A 90 -10.91 -3.00 6.27
CA LYS A 90 -9.91 -3.06 7.33
C LYS A 90 -9.01 -4.28 7.16
N ALA A 91 -9.60 -5.47 6.98
CA ALA A 91 -8.87 -6.70 6.73
C ALA A 91 -7.97 -6.60 5.48
N GLY A 92 -8.48 -6.01 4.39
CA GLY A 92 -7.71 -5.78 3.17
C GLY A 92 -6.45 -4.93 3.40
N CYS A 93 -6.58 -3.82 4.12
CA CYS A 93 -5.47 -2.92 4.44
C CYS A 93 -4.51 -3.52 5.47
N GLU A 94 -5.02 -4.23 6.47
CA GLU A 94 -4.19 -4.92 7.45
C GLU A 94 -3.34 -6.02 6.80
N ASN A 95 -3.94 -6.76 5.87
CA ASN A 95 -3.24 -7.80 5.12
C ASN A 95 -2.15 -7.18 4.25
N LEU A 96 -2.41 -6.04 3.58
CA LEU A 96 -1.37 -5.28 2.88
C LEU A 96 -0.19 -4.96 3.81
N CYS A 97 -0.44 -4.34 4.97
CA CYS A 97 0.60 -4.02 5.96
C CYS A 97 1.40 -5.26 6.36
N LYS A 98 0.71 -6.36 6.69
CA LYS A 98 1.34 -7.63 7.08
C LYS A 98 2.22 -8.21 5.98
N PHE A 99 1.83 -8.09 4.71
CA PHE A 99 2.63 -8.57 3.59
C PHE A 99 3.83 -7.65 3.32
N VAL A 100 3.67 -6.33 3.34
CA VAL A 100 4.76 -5.36 3.15
C VAL A 100 5.83 -5.53 4.23
N ILE A 101 5.46 -5.63 5.51
CA ILE A 101 6.40 -5.85 6.61
C ILE A 101 7.23 -7.13 6.38
N LYS A 102 6.59 -8.21 5.90
CA LYS A 102 7.30 -9.46 5.58
C LYS A 102 8.24 -9.32 4.39
N LEU A 103 7.83 -8.59 3.35
CA LEU A 103 8.68 -8.32 2.19
C LEU A 103 9.93 -7.54 2.61
N ILE A 104 9.79 -6.53 3.47
CA ILE A 104 10.90 -5.72 3.98
C ILE A 104 11.83 -6.59 4.85
N ASN A 105 11.28 -7.35 5.80
CA ASN A 105 12.07 -8.23 6.66
C ASN A 105 12.82 -9.31 5.87
N TYR A 106 12.21 -9.82 4.79
CA TYR A 106 12.85 -10.77 3.89
C TYR A 106 14.05 -10.14 3.18
N ASN A 107 13.88 -8.92 2.65
CA ASN A 107 14.95 -8.18 2.00
C ASN A 107 16.15 -7.95 2.94
N ASN A 108 15.90 -7.68 4.22
CA ASN A 108 16.95 -7.39 5.20
C ASN A 108 17.67 -8.64 5.75
N THR A 109 16.97 -9.77 5.90
CA THR A 109 17.53 -10.95 6.58
C THR A 109 18.29 -11.89 5.64
N ASN A 110 18.16 -11.71 4.32
CA ASN A 110 18.72 -12.59 3.27
C ASN A 110 18.50 -14.10 3.53
N SER A 111 17.54 -14.42 4.40
CA SER A 111 17.27 -15.77 4.85
C SER A 111 16.48 -16.44 3.74
N LYS A 112 16.87 -17.65 3.35
CA LYS A 112 16.13 -18.55 2.45
C LYS A 112 14.79 -19.03 3.08
N THR A 113 14.12 -18.18 3.86
CA THR A 113 12.79 -18.41 4.40
C THR A 113 11.76 -18.26 3.28
N ASP A 114 10.84 -19.19 3.27
CA ASP A 114 10.12 -19.67 2.12
C ASP A 114 9.24 -18.60 1.42
N LEU A 115 9.77 -17.92 0.39
CA LEU A 115 8.99 -17.06 -0.52
C LEU A 115 7.79 -17.83 -1.11
N SER A 116 7.89 -19.15 -1.23
CA SER A 116 6.78 -20.00 -1.66
C SER A 116 5.64 -19.99 -0.62
N SER A 117 5.97 -20.03 0.68
CA SER A 117 4.98 -19.88 1.76
C SER A 117 4.29 -18.51 1.72
N LEU A 118 5.02 -17.43 1.40
CA LEU A 118 4.44 -16.09 1.28
C LEU A 118 3.48 -16.01 0.10
N THR A 119 3.87 -16.59 -1.03
CA THR A 119 3.04 -16.70 -2.24
C THR A 119 1.76 -17.51 -1.98
N VAL A 120 1.88 -18.66 -1.32
CA VAL A 120 0.73 -19.50 -0.94
C VAL A 120 -0.22 -18.74 -0.02
N ARG A 121 0.31 -18.00 0.97
CA ARG A 121 -0.50 -17.18 1.87
C ARG A 121 -1.20 -16.04 1.14
N LEU A 122 -0.53 -15.39 0.19
CA LEU A 122 -1.12 -14.32 -0.63
C LEU A 122 -2.25 -14.86 -1.53
N ASN A 123 -2.05 -16.04 -2.12
CA ASN A 123 -3.08 -16.70 -2.93
C ASN A 123 -4.32 -17.10 -2.12
N LYS A 124 -4.12 -17.65 -0.91
CA LYS A 124 -5.21 -18.05 0.00
C LYS A 124 -5.90 -16.86 0.68
N CYS A 125 -5.30 -15.68 0.66
CA CYS A 125 -5.89 -14.49 1.27
C CYS A 125 -7.08 -14.02 0.43
N LYS A 126 -8.28 -14.05 1.04
CA LYS A 126 -9.54 -13.64 0.41
C LYS A 126 -9.59 -12.14 0.13
N THR A 127 -9.12 -11.33 1.08
CA THR A 127 -9.21 -9.87 1.02
C THR A 127 -7.85 -9.26 1.30
N VAL A 128 -7.23 -8.68 0.27
CA VAL A 128 -5.94 -7.99 0.39
C VAL A 128 -5.89 -6.82 -0.59
N ASN A 129 -5.56 -5.63 -0.10
CA ASN A 129 -5.38 -4.47 -0.95
C ASN A 129 -4.11 -4.63 -1.80
N SER A 130 -4.13 -4.11 -3.02
CA SER A 130 -2.99 -4.12 -3.94
C SER A 130 -2.40 -5.52 -4.19
N LYS A 131 -3.26 -6.54 -4.31
CA LYS A 131 -2.85 -7.94 -4.52
C LYS A 131 -1.90 -8.12 -5.71
N ILE A 132 -2.19 -7.45 -6.82
CA ILE A 132 -1.40 -7.51 -8.06
C ILE A 132 0.03 -7.03 -7.79
N TRP A 133 0.16 -5.87 -7.14
CA TRP A 133 1.44 -5.30 -6.78
C TRP A 133 2.24 -6.22 -5.83
N LEU A 134 1.59 -6.78 -4.80
CA LEU A 134 2.23 -7.73 -3.89
C LEU A 134 2.76 -8.97 -4.61
N HIS A 135 2.00 -9.52 -5.56
CA HIS A 135 2.46 -10.64 -6.38
C HIS A 135 3.70 -10.26 -7.21
N ALA A 136 3.70 -9.08 -7.84
CA ALA A 136 4.84 -8.61 -8.61
C ALA A 136 6.09 -8.46 -7.73
N LYS A 137 5.96 -7.92 -6.51
CA LYS A 137 7.09 -7.78 -5.57
C LYS A 137 7.65 -9.14 -5.15
N VAL A 138 6.79 -10.09 -4.76
CA VAL A 138 7.22 -11.46 -4.39
C VAL A 138 7.97 -12.13 -5.55
N GLN A 139 7.47 -12.02 -6.78
CA GLN A 139 8.14 -12.57 -7.96
C GLN A 139 9.49 -11.89 -8.25
N SER A 140 9.59 -10.58 -8.03
CA SER A 140 10.86 -9.86 -8.23
C SER A 140 11.96 -10.35 -7.27
N LEU A 141 11.58 -10.62 -6.01
CA LEU A 141 12.49 -11.16 -4.99
C LEU A 141 12.88 -12.62 -5.28
N ASP A 142 11.96 -13.45 -5.79
CA ASP A 142 12.30 -14.82 -6.21
C ASP A 142 13.35 -14.83 -7.33
N ARG A 143 13.24 -13.89 -8.29
CA ARG A 143 14.21 -13.75 -9.38
C ARG A 143 15.57 -13.22 -8.91
N SER A 144 15.61 -12.29 -7.95
CA SER A 144 16.89 -11.78 -7.43
C SER A 144 17.67 -12.87 -6.67
N VAL A 145 16.97 -13.70 -5.89
CA VAL A 145 17.56 -14.83 -5.18
C VAL A 145 18.12 -15.87 -6.13
N LYS A 146 17.39 -16.23 -7.20
CA LYS A 146 17.86 -17.18 -8.22
C LYS A 146 19.08 -16.71 -9.02
N LYS A 147 19.33 -15.41 -9.11
CA LYS A 147 20.52 -14.85 -9.77
C LYS A 147 21.76 -14.80 -8.87
N ALA A 148 21.57 -14.88 -7.55
CA ALA A 148 22.65 -14.79 -6.57
C ALA A 148 23.17 -16.17 -6.10
N VAL A 149 22.55 -17.27 -6.56
CA VAL A 149 22.93 -18.66 -6.32
C VAL A 149 23.52 -19.25 -7.60
#